data_AF-A0A182T1Q4-F1
#
_entry.id   AF-A0A182T1Q4-F1
#
_cell.length_a   1.000
_cell.length_b   1.000
_cell.length_c   1.000
_cell.angle_alpha   90.00
_cell.angle_beta   90.00
_cell.angle_gamma   90.00
#
_symmetry.space_group_name_H-M   'P 1'
#
loop_
_entity.id
_entity.type
_entity.pdbx_description
1 polymer ?
#
loop_
_entity_poly.entity_id
_entity_poly.type
_entity_poly.pdbx_seq_one_letter_code
_entity_poly.pdbx_strand_id
1 'polypeptide(L)'
;MQFKEIFQHQTEWTMEQVEFFQTVKNFQTSILQQHIFDAREQNVNFDLLLMGRNFLDQEIVSIALDANPSQFIGQLLNYERNSLNFFHLLTQHHKSDDLIKKIQLLINSPELFCTSLAVKYGLIDALRSLWNRVNEEAMKSIITTEMSTIFMRHSSELIRELVLLFPAEWFVQLYDHLGNTVLHWTVLRSDLDLLQFVLRRYRMLLYSKNEFGDVPLLIAARYHEDVVVQLLLDHGADPWIEPKIIQTIVIQNRQQLLQRFPVDIGRIVAAQVDGYRNNPLRAAIKANNYELFVALHTQFRYELQKGDLLHLAARLNKVNFLRYILTELMPHNAEVYVDSISPDTSFTPLMVACATGHFDAAQLLLQR
;
A
#
# COMPACT_ATOMS: atom_id res chain seq x y z
N MET A 1 26.03 54.25 -13.36
CA MET A 1 24.98 54.07 -14.38
C MET A 1 24.80 52.59 -14.74
N GLN A 2 25.87 51.88 -15.14
CA GLN A 2 25.78 50.46 -15.57
C GLN A 2 25.07 49.49 -14.61
N PHE A 3 25.26 49.58 -13.28
CA PHE A 3 24.60 48.63 -12.35
C PHE A 3 23.07 48.74 -12.30
N LYS A 4 22.52 49.94 -12.47
CA LYS A 4 21.07 50.16 -12.40
C LYS A 4 20.39 49.67 -13.68
N GLU A 5 21.03 49.87 -14.83
CA GLU A 5 20.61 49.33 -16.12
C GLU A 5 20.73 47.81 -16.17
N ILE A 6 21.82 47.24 -15.65
CA ILE A 6 21.97 45.77 -15.54
C ILE A 6 20.89 45.18 -14.64
N PHE A 7 20.61 45.79 -13.48
CA PHE A 7 19.57 45.32 -12.57
C PHE A 7 18.17 45.45 -13.19
N GLN A 8 17.91 46.54 -13.91
CA GLN A 8 16.62 46.76 -14.57
C GLN A 8 16.40 45.75 -15.70
N HIS A 9 17.42 45.52 -16.55
CA HIS A 9 17.38 44.46 -17.56
C HIS A 9 17.21 43.06 -16.95
N GLN A 10 17.87 42.76 -15.82
CA GLN A 10 17.65 41.48 -15.11
C GLN A 10 16.22 41.35 -14.58
N THR A 11 15.62 42.44 -14.11
CA THR A 11 14.25 42.43 -13.56
C THR A 11 13.22 42.26 -14.67
N GLU A 12 13.35 43.02 -15.77
CA GLU A 12 12.51 42.90 -16.97
C GLU A 12 12.59 41.48 -17.54
N TRP A 13 13.82 40.95 -17.67
CA TRP A 13 14.04 39.58 -18.11
C TRP A 13 13.40 38.53 -17.19
N THR A 14 13.47 38.72 -15.88
CA THR A 14 12.84 37.79 -14.92
C THR A 14 11.31 37.82 -15.04
N MET A 15 10.73 39.00 -15.27
CA MET A 15 9.28 39.17 -15.45
C MET A 15 8.81 38.53 -16.76
N GLU A 16 9.54 38.69 -17.86
CA GLU A 16 9.25 38.03 -19.14
C GLU A 16 9.31 36.50 -19.01
N GLN A 17 10.28 35.96 -18.27
CA GLN A 17 10.36 34.52 -18.00
C GLN A 17 9.16 34.02 -17.19
N VAL A 18 8.75 34.77 -16.16
CA VAL A 18 7.54 34.43 -15.38
C VAL A 18 6.29 34.43 -16.25
N GLU A 19 6.13 35.44 -17.11
CA GLU A 19 5.01 35.54 -18.05
C GLU A 19 5.01 34.40 -19.07
N PHE A 20 6.18 34.06 -19.61
CA PHE A 20 6.36 32.93 -20.51
C PHE A 20 5.96 31.60 -19.83
N PHE A 21 6.46 31.32 -18.64
CA PHE A 21 6.07 30.10 -17.93
C PHE A 21 4.58 30.09 -17.59
N GLN A 22 3.99 31.24 -17.26
CA GLN A 22 2.57 31.32 -16.99
C GLN A 22 1.73 31.06 -18.25
N THR A 23 2.21 31.51 -19.41
CA THR A 23 1.63 31.21 -20.73
C THR A 23 1.67 29.71 -21.01
N VAL A 24 2.81 29.05 -20.76
CA VAL A 24 2.97 27.60 -20.93
C VAL A 24 2.08 26.81 -19.96
N LYS A 25 2.07 27.17 -18.67
CA LYS A 25 1.27 26.51 -17.63
C LYS A 25 -0.23 26.56 -17.92
N ASN A 26 -0.69 27.64 -18.53
CA ASN A 26 -2.10 27.84 -18.90
C ASN A 26 -2.42 27.44 -20.35
N PHE A 27 -1.45 26.89 -21.08
CA PHE A 27 -1.57 26.54 -22.51
C PHE A 27 -2.19 27.67 -23.35
N GLN A 28 -1.74 28.91 -23.12
CA GLN A 28 -2.15 30.08 -23.91
C GLN A 28 -1.42 30.07 -25.26
N THR A 29 -1.82 29.15 -26.14
CA THR A 29 -1.06 28.83 -27.37
C THR A 29 -1.03 29.96 -28.40
N SER A 30 -2.01 30.86 -28.41
CA SER A 30 -1.99 32.07 -29.23
C SER A 30 -0.90 33.05 -28.79
N ILE A 31 -0.82 33.31 -27.48
CA ILE A 31 0.21 34.17 -26.87
C ILE A 31 1.58 33.51 -27.04
N LEU A 32 1.68 32.19 -26.83
CA LEU A 32 2.90 31.44 -27.09
C LEU A 32 3.36 31.58 -28.54
N GLN A 33 2.46 31.49 -29.52
CA GLN A 33 2.81 31.70 -30.93
C GLN A 33 3.26 33.13 -31.22
N GLN A 34 2.63 34.14 -30.61
CA GLN A 34 3.05 35.53 -30.74
C GLN A 34 4.46 35.74 -30.17
N HIS A 35 4.74 35.25 -28.97
CA HIS A 35 6.10 35.26 -28.42
C HIS A 35 7.09 34.53 -29.33
N ILE A 36 6.68 33.42 -29.96
CA ILE A 36 7.50 32.69 -30.92
C ILE A 36 7.81 33.56 -32.17
N PHE A 37 6.85 34.36 -32.62
CA PHE A 37 7.00 35.22 -33.78
C PHE A 37 7.83 36.47 -33.47
N ASP A 38 7.53 37.15 -32.37
CA ASP A 38 8.22 38.37 -31.95
C ASP A 38 9.71 38.11 -31.67
N ALA A 39 10.02 36.98 -31.05
CA ALA A 39 11.41 36.56 -30.82
C ALA A 39 12.16 36.21 -32.12
N ARG A 40 11.46 35.93 -33.23
CA ARG A 40 12.10 35.76 -34.55
C ARG A 40 12.32 37.09 -35.26
N GLU A 41 11.38 38.04 -35.15
CA GLU A 41 11.50 39.36 -35.79
C GLU A 41 12.59 40.23 -35.19
N GLN A 42 12.82 40.14 -33.87
CA GLN A 42 13.74 41.03 -33.18
C GLN A 42 15.23 40.71 -33.40
N ASN A 43 15.60 39.61 -34.08
CA ASN A 43 16.98 39.08 -34.16
C ASN A 43 17.67 38.89 -32.79
N VAL A 44 16.94 39.11 -31.69
CA VAL A 44 17.24 38.55 -30.38
C VAL A 44 17.18 37.06 -30.64
N ASN A 45 18.33 36.41 -30.51
CA ASN A 45 18.43 35.01 -30.75
C ASN A 45 17.28 34.33 -29.99
N PHE A 46 16.37 33.67 -30.70
CA PHE A 46 15.21 32.95 -30.15
C PHE A 46 15.60 32.09 -28.93
N ASP A 47 16.87 31.73 -28.92
CA ASP A 47 17.75 31.21 -27.90
C ASP A 47 17.72 31.94 -26.54
N LEU A 48 17.21 33.16 -26.38
CA LEU A 48 17.18 33.84 -25.07
C LEU A 48 15.87 33.65 -24.31
N LEU A 49 14.76 33.46 -25.02
CA LEU A 49 13.45 33.17 -24.42
C LEU A 49 13.24 31.66 -24.19
N LEU A 50 13.78 30.82 -25.10
CA LEU A 50 13.76 29.36 -24.98
C LEU A 50 15.10 28.72 -24.58
N MET A 51 16.25 29.41 -24.60
CA MET A 51 17.57 28.81 -24.29
C MET A 51 18.46 29.66 -23.36
N GLY A 52 17.87 30.48 -22.48
CA GLY A 52 18.61 31.24 -21.48
C GLY A 52 19.10 30.40 -20.28
N ARG A 53 19.94 29.38 -20.53
CA ARG A 53 20.74 28.52 -19.62
C ARG A 53 20.23 27.08 -19.41
N ASN A 54 20.88 26.13 -20.11
CA ASN A 54 21.41 24.81 -19.70
C ASN A 54 20.69 23.89 -18.68
N PHE A 55 19.46 24.13 -18.27
CA PHE A 55 18.70 23.19 -17.42
C PHE A 55 17.21 23.06 -17.80
N LEU A 56 16.69 23.90 -18.71
CA LEU A 56 15.24 24.09 -18.91
C LEU A 56 14.65 23.46 -20.19
N ASP A 57 15.48 22.92 -21.09
CA ASP A 57 15.00 22.31 -22.35
C ASP A 57 14.17 21.03 -22.14
N GLN A 58 14.38 20.34 -21.01
CA GLN A 58 13.54 19.20 -20.59
C GLN A 58 12.29 19.66 -19.83
N GLU A 59 12.26 20.91 -19.36
CA GLU A 59 11.26 21.37 -18.42
C GLU A 59 9.99 21.91 -19.07
N ILE A 60 9.96 22.43 -20.30
CA ILE A 60 8.73 23.04 -20.84
C ILE A 60 7.56 22.03 -20.91
N VAL A 61 7.85 20.80 -21.36
CA VAL A 61 6.86 19.72 -21.40
C VAL A 61 6.48 19.27 -19.99
N SER A 62 7.43 19.17 -19.06
CA SER A 62 7.14 18.78 -17.68
C SER A 62 6.43 19.87 -16.88
N ILE A 63 6.77 21.15 -17.08
CA ILE A 63 6.11 22.33 -16.50
C ILE A 63 4.66 22.38 -16.99
N ALA A 64 4.44 22.21 -18.29
CA ALA A 64 3.08 22.17 -18.84
C ALA A 64 2.28 20.99 -18.25
N LEU A 65 2.91 19.81 -18.17
CA LEU A 65 2.30 18.61 -17.59
C LEU A 65 1.97 18.79 -16.11
N ASP A 66 2.91 19.25 -15.30
CA ASP A 66 2.76 19.35 -13.85
C ASP A 66 1.83 20.49 -13.45
N ALA A 67 1.74 21.56 -14.25
CA ALA A 67 0.86 22.68 -13.99
C ALA A 67 -0.61 22.39 -14.34
N ASN A 68 -0.86 21.78 -15.50
CA ASN A 68 -2.23 21.42 -15.89
C ASN A 68 -2.27 20.11 -16.68
N PRO A 69 -2.22 18.95 -15.98
CA PRO A 69 -2.19 17.65 -16.64
C PRO A 69 -3.47 17.36 -17.45
N SER A 70 -4.62 17.92 -17.04
CA SER A 70 -5.88 17.75 -17.77
C SER A 70 -5.83 18.42 -19.15
N GLN A 71 -5.35 19.67 -19.20
CA GLN A 71 -5.22 20.38 -20.47
C GLN A 71 -4.09 19.80 -21.33
N PHE A 72 -3.00 19.34 -20.71
CA PHE A 72 -1.93 18.60 -21.37
C PHE A 72 -2.48 17.37 -22.13
N ILE A 73 -3.24 16.53 -21.44
CA ILE A 73 -3.90 15.35 -22.03
C ILE A 73 -4.86 15.77 -23.16
N GLY A 74 -5.66 16.82 -22.92
CA GLY A 74 -6.59 17.34 -23.92
C GLY A 74 -5.91 17.82 -25.21
N GLN A 75 -4.77 18.50 -25.09
CA GLN A 75 -3.95 18.93 -26.22
C GLN A 75 -3.35 17.73 -26.97
N LEU A 76 -2.98 16.65 -26.27
CA LEU A 76 -2.38 15.49 -26.92
C LEU A 76 -3.44 14.61 -27.62
N LEU A 77 -4.59 14.39 -26.98
CA LEU A 77 -5.69 13.58 -27.53
C LEU A 77 -6.43 14.24 -28.70
N ASN A 78 -6.47 15.57 -28.74
CA ASN A 78 -7.11 16.35 -29.80
C ASN A 78 -6.07 17.07 -30.65
N TYR A 79 -4.93 16.42 -30.91
CA TYR A 79 -3.87 16.99 -31.73
C TYR A 79 -4.34 17.19 -33.19
N GLU A 80 -4.18 18.42 -33.68
CA GLU A 80 -4.46 18.78 -35.07
C GLU A 80 -3.22 19.42 -35.71
N ARG A 81 -2.88 19.03 -36.94
CA ARG A 81 -1.78 19.65 -37.70
C ARG A 81 -2.16 21.07 -38.13
N ASN A 82 -1.18 21.98 -38.17
CA ASN A 82 -1.34 23.38 -38.56
C ASN A 82 -2.34 24.15 -37.69
N SER A 83 -2.45 23.75 -36.42
CA SER A 83 -3.33 24.39 -35.44
C SER A 83 -2.50 25.11 -34.38
N LEU A 84 -3.18 25.89 -33.53
CA LEU A 84 -2.59 26.46 -32.31
C LEU A 84 -2.47 25.41 -31.19
N ASN A 85 -2.18 24.15 -31.53
CA ASN A 85 -1.97 23.10 -30.55
C ASN A 85 -0.57 23.23 -29.94
N PHE A 86 -0.46 23.05 -28.62
CA PHE A 86 0.80 23.17 -27.89
C PHE A 86 1.89 22.26 -28.45
N PHE A 87 1.58 20.99 -28.73
CA PHE A 87 2.55 20.05 -29.29
C PHE A 87 2.89 20.37 -30.74
N HIS A 88 1.95 20.96 -31.50
CA HIS A 88 2.25 21.40 -32.87
C HIS A 88 3.29 22.52 -32.86
N LEU A 89 3.09 23.55 -32.03
CA LEU A 89 4.05 24.65 -31.85
C LEU A 89 5.43 24.12 -31.41
N LEU A 90 5.47 23.17 -30.47
CA LEU A 90 6.73 22.54 -30.06
C LEU A 90 7.41 21.78 -31.21
N THR A 91 6.67 20.98 -31.98
CA THR A 91 7.27 20.22 -33.10
C THR A 91 7.80 21.10 -34.23
N GLN A 92 7.27 22.31 -34.41
CA GLN A 92 7.68 23.25 -35.45
C GLN A 92 8.85 24.15 -35.04
N HIS A 93 8.95 24.48 -33.74
CA HIS A 93 9.81 25.56 -33.28
C HIS A 93 10.85 25.14 -32.23
N HIS A 94 10.75 23.95 -31.65
CA HIS A 94 11.76 23.44 -30.72
C HIS A 94 13.06 23.04 -31.45
N LYS A 95 14.23 23.14 -30.81
CA LYS A 95 15.51 22.81 -31.46
C LYS A 95 15.96 21.36 -31.27
N SER A 96 15.51 20.69 -30.22
CA SER A 96 15.91 19.30 -29.95
C SER A 96 15.15 18.33 -30.85
N ASP A 97 15.84 17.81 -31.87
CA ASP A 97 15.33 16.76 -32.76
C ASP A 97 14.91 15.50 -31.98
N ASP A 98 15.59 15.17 -30.88
CA ASP A 98 15.25 14.04 -30.02
C ASP A 98 13.90 14.25 -29.34
N LEU A 99 13.68 15.43 -28.75
CA LEU A 99 12.40 15.76 -28.12
C LEU A 99 11.26 15.78 -29.15
N ILE A 100 11.51 16.37 -30.33
CA ILE A 100 10.52 16.40 -31.42
C ILE A 100 10.13 14.98 -31.82
N LYS A 101 11.10 14.08 -32.01
CA LYS A 101 10.82 12.67 -32.33
C LYS A 101 9.99 12.00 -31.24
N LYS A 102 10.30 12.23 -29.96
CA LYS A 102 9.52 11.69 -28.83
C LYS A 102 8.09 12.22 -28.80
N ILE A 103 7.90 13.54 -28.98
CA ILE A 103 6.57 14.16 -29.06
C ILE A 103 5.79 13.60 -30.26
N GLN A 104 6.42 13.43 -31.41
CA GLN A 104 5.77 12.82 -32.59
C GLN A 104 5.34 11.38 -32.33
N LEU A 105 6.15 10.57 -31.64
CA LEU A 105 5.76 9.23 -31.22
C LEU A 105 4.55 9.26 -30.28
N LEU A 106 4.51 10.19 -29.33
CA LEU A 106 3.37 10.37 -28.43
C LEU A 106 2.10 10.80 -29.17
N ILE A 107 2.22 11.73 -30.12
CA ILE A 107 1.09 12.19 -30.96
C ILE A 107 0.51 11.03 -31.78
N ASN A 108 1.34 10.10 -32.25
CA ASN A 108 0.90 9.01 -33.10
C ASN A 108 0.09 7.94 -32.34
N SER A 109 0.31 7.79 -31.04
CA SER A 109 -0.40 6.84 -30.18
C SER A 109 -0.54 7.38 -28.75
N PRO A 110 -1.38 8.41 -28.53
CA PRO A 110 -1.41 9.14 -27.27
C PRO A 110 -2.17 8.41 -26.15
N GLU A 111 -3.00 7.42 -26.48
CA GLU A 111 -4.04 6.92 -25.58
C GLU A 111 -3.47 6.22 -24.34
N LEU A 112 -2.46 5.36 -24.52
CA LEU A 112 -1.83 4.65 -23.39
C LEU A 112 -1.08 5.63 -22.47
N PHE A 113 -0.33 6.56 -23.05
CA PHE A 113 0.41 7.57 -22.29
C PHE A 113 -0.54 8.50 -21.53
N CYS A 114 -1.58 9.01 -22.18
CA CYS A 114 -2.63 9.81 -21.57
C CYS A 114 -3.37 9.04 -20.48
N THR A 115 -3.58 7.73 -20.64
CA THR A 115 -4.21 6.88 -19.61
C THR A 115 -3.33 6.80 -18.37
N SER A 116 -2.04 6.52 -18.51
CA SER A 116 -1.11 6.50 -17.38
C SER A 116 -1.05 7.84 -16.65
N LEU A 117 -1.06 8.96 -17.39
CA LEU A 117 -1.12 10.30 -16.79
C LEU A 117 -2.46 10.53 -16.08
N ALA A 118 -3.58 10.18 -16.70
CA ALA A 118 -4.90 10.37 -16.13
C ALA A 118 -5.06 9.56 -14.83
N VAL A 119 -4.53 8.33 -14.78
CA VAL A 119 -4.47 7.55 -13.53
C VAL A 119 -3.56 8.24 -12.50
N LYS A 120 -2.32 8.60 -12.88
CA LYS A 120 -1.33 9.20 -11.97
C LYS A 120 -1.81 10.50 -11.30
N TYR A 121 -2.53 11.35 -12.05
CA TYR A 121 -3.06 12.62 -11.56
C TYR A 121 -4.52 12.53 -11.12
N GLY A 122 -5.16 11.36 -11.22
CA GLY A 122 -6.53 11.14 -10.76
C GLY A 122 -7.60 11.87 -11.60
N LEU A 123 -7.39 12.01 -12.90
CA LEU A 123 -8.28 12.72 -13.81
C LEU A 123 -9.39 11.80 -14.33
N ILE A 124 -10.45 11.63 -13.53
CA ILE A 124 -11.57 10.72 -13.83
C ILE A 124 -12.26 11.05 -15.17
N ASP A 125 -12.45 12.32 -15.50
CA ASP A 125 -13.06 12.73 -16.78
C ASP A 125 -12.19 12.34 -17.98
N ALA A 126 -10.87 12.50 -17.86
CA ALA A 126 -9.92 12.06 -18.88
C ALA A 126 -9.98 10.54 -19.04
N LEU A 127 -9.98 9.78 -17.94
CA LEU A 127 -10.15 8.31 -17.97
C LEU A 127 -11.46 7.89 -18.62
N ARG A 128 -12.57 8.58 -18.32
CA ARG A 128 -13.88 8.33 -18.93
C ARG A 128 -13.85 8.52 -20.44
N SER A 129 -13.15 9.54 -20.93
CA SER A 129 -12.99 9.79 -22.37
C SER A 129 -12.09 8.75 -23.06
N LEU A 130 -11.09 8.25 -22.35
CA LEU A 130 -10.10 7.28 -22.83
C LEU A 130 -10.61 5.84 -22.78
N TRP A 131 -11.56 5.54 -21.90
CA TRP A 131 -12.13 4.21 -21.73
C TRP A 131 -12.54 3.54 -23.03
N ASN A 132 -13.23 4.28 -23.91
CA ASN A 132 -13.71 3.76 -25.19
C ASN A 132 -12.63 3.75 -26.29
N ARG A 133 -11.43 4.28 -26.02
CA ARG A 133 -10.34 4.45 -26.98
C ARG A 133 -9.17 3.47 -26.73
N VAL A 134 -9.13 2.84 -25.56
CA VAL A 134 -8.02 1.98 -25.12
C VAL A 134 -8.50 0.53 -24.97
N ASN A 135 -7.63 -0.43 -25.30
CA ASN A 135 -7.89 -1.84 -25.02
C ASN A 135 -8.06 -2.07 -23.51
N GLU A 136 -9.11 -2.79 -23.13
CA GLU A 136 -9.40 -3.24 -21.76
C GLU A 136 -8.18 -3.84 -21.05
N GLU A 137 -7.41 -4.73 -21.69
CA GLU A 137 -6.23 -5.36 -21.08
C GLU A 137 -5.13 -4.34 -20.76
N ALA A 138 -4.92 -3.37 -21.66
CA ALA A 138 -3.92 -2.33 -21.46
C ALA A 138 -4.33 -1.39 -20.32
N MET A 139 -5.61 -1.01 -20.25
CA MET A 139 -6.17 -0.21 -19.16
C MET A 139 -6.06 -0.94 -17.82
N LYS A 140 -6.41 -2.25 -17.76
CA LYS A 140 -6.21 -3.08 -16.57
C LYS A 140 -4.75 -3.08 -16.11
N SER A 141 -3.80 -3.27 -17.05
CA SER A 141 -2.37 -3.30 -16.77
C SER A 141 -1.85 -1.97 -16.18
N ILE A 142 -2.34 -0.83 -16.68
CA ILE A 142 -2.00 0.48 -16.11
C ILE A 142 -2.57 0.61 -14.69
N ILE A 143 -3.84 0.24 -14.48
CA ILE A 143 -4.48 0.32 -13.17
C ILE A 143 -3.81 -0.61 -12.15
N THR A 144 -3.43 -1.83 -12.51
CA THR A 144 -2.72 -2.74 -11.59
C THR A 144 -1.35 -2.20 -11.20
N THR A 145 -0.61 -1.67 -12.18
CA THR A 145 0.73 -1.12 -11.97
C THR A 145 0.69 0.10 -11.05
N GLU A 146 -0.30 0.97 -11.24
CA GLU A 146 -0.47 2.19 -10.43
C GLU A 146 -1.37 2.00 -9.21
N MET A 147 -1.88 0.79 -8.93
CA MET A 147 -2.85 0.56 -7.86
C MET A 147 -2.34 1.07 -6.50
N SER A 148 -1.08 0.80 -6.17
CA SER A 148 -0.45 1.30 -4.94
C SER A 148 -0.42 2.83 -4.90
N THR A 149 -0.01 3.48 -5.99
CA THR A 149 0.03 4.94 -6.12
C THR A 149 -1.38 5.54 -5.97
N ILE A 150 -2.37 4.95 -6.63
CA ILE A 150 -3.77 5.41 -6.61
C ILE A 150 -4.28 5.45 -5.18
N PHE A 151 -4.12 4.34 -4.45
CA PHE A 151 -4.61 4.20 -3.08
C PHE A 151 -3.77 4.98 -2.06
N MET A 152 -2.53 5.34 -2.37
CA MET A 152 -1.70 6.15 -1.46
C MET A 152 -1.89 7.65 -1.64
N ARG A 153 -2.12 8.12 -2.88
CA ARG A 153 -2.09 9.56 -3.21
C ARG A 153 -3.46 10.20 -3.37
N HIS A 154 -4.48 9.44 -3.75
CA HIS A 154 -5.78 10.02 -4.07
C HIS A 154 -6.77 9.95 -2.90
N SER A 155 -7.79 10.81 -2.99
CA SER A 155 -8.89 10.85 -2.04
C SER A 155 -9.78 9.62 -2.21
N SER A 156 -10.49 9.26 -1.15
CA SER A 156 -11.42 8.13 -1.17
C SER A 156 -12.59 8.32 -2.14
N GLU A 157 -12.99 9.57 -2.37
CA GLU A 157 -14.02 9.89 -3.37
C GLU A 157 -13.53 9.59 -4.79
N LEU A 158 -12.31 9.99 -5.12
CA LEU A 158 -11.71 9.70 -6.43
C LEU A 158 -11.55 8.20 -6.65
N ILE A 159 -11.12 7.47 -5.62
CA ILE A 159 -11.03 6.00 -5.68
C ILE A 159 -12.42 5.39 -5.91
N ARG A 160 -13.46 5.87 -5.23
CA ARG A 160 -14.85 5.43 -5.47
C ARG A 160 -15.29 5.69 -6.90
N GLU A 161 -15.05 6.89 -7.41
CA GLU A 161 -15.37 7.25 -8.79
C GLU A 161 -14.64 6.34 -9.79
N LEU A 162 -13.35 6.08 -9.58
CA LEU A 162 -12.56 5.14 -10.39
C LEU A 162 -13.15 3.73 -10.37
N VAL A 163 -13.51 3.24 -9.19
CA VAL A 163 -14.10 1.91 -9.00
C VAL A 163 -15.51 1.80 -9.61
N LEU A 164 -16.24 2.91 -9.69
CA LEU A 164 -17.55 2.99 -10.34
C LEU A 164 -17.46 3.19 -11.86
N LEU A 165 -16.37 3.79 -12.34
CA LEU A 165 -16.14 4.02 -13.77
C LEU A 165 -15.99 2.71 -14.55
N PHE A 166 -15.42 1.68 -13.94
CA PHE A 166 -15.12 0.41 -14.59
C PHE A 166 -16.05 -0.73 -14.15
N PRO A 167 -16.17 -1.81 -14.95
CA PRO A 167 -16.93 -2.99 -14.58
C PRO A 167 -16.46 -3.58 -13.25
N ALA A 168 -17.40 -4.08 -12.45
CA ALA A 168 -17.08 -4.58 -11.11
C ALA A 168 -16.12 -5.78 -11.16
N GLU A 169 -16.22 -6.61 -12.19
CA GLU A 169 -15.44 -7.83 -12.40
C GLU A 169 -13.94 -7.54 -12.48
N TRP A 170 -13.55 -6.33 -12.90
CA TRP A 170 -12.14 -5.93 -12.98
C TRP A 170 -11.49 -6.02 -11.61
N PHE A 171 -11.99 -5.28 -10.63
CA PHE A 171 -11.37 -5.17 -9.31
C PHE A 171 -11.38 -6.48 -8.49
N VAL A 172 -12.12 -7.50 -8.94
CA VAL A 172 -12.04 -8.85 -8.37
C VAL A 172 -10.74 -9.55 -8.77
N GLN A 173 -10.23 -9.28 -9.97
CA GLN A 173 -9.04 -9.93 -10.54
C GLN A 173 -7.79 -9.03 -10.49
N LEU A 174 -7.96 -7.72 -10.29
CA LEU A 174 -6.84 -6.79 -10.20
C LEU A 174 -6.14 -6.89 -8.83
N TYR A 175 -4.82 -6.97 -8.88
CA TYR A 175 -3.92 -6.90 -7.75
C TYR A 175 -2.65 -6.16 -8.17
N ASP A 176 -1.96 -5.54 -7.22
CA ASP A 176 -0.67 -4.90 -7.48
C ASP A 176 0.48 -5.91 -7.54
N HIS A 177 1.71 -5.44 -7.75
CA HIS A 177 2.93 -6.27 -7.78
C HIS A 177 3.25 -7.02 -6.47
N LEU A 178 2.56 -6.72 -5.36
CA LEU A 178 2.66 -7.41 -4.09
C LEU A 178 1.47 -8.34 -3.83
N GLY A 179 0.58 -8.51 -4.82
CA GLY A 179 -0.64 -9.31 -4.68
C GLY A 179 -1.73 -8.63 -3.85
N ASN A 180 -1.59 -7.34 -3.52
CA ASN A 180 -2.62 -6.61 -2.79
C ASN A 180 -3.78 -6.29 -3.73
N THR A 181 -4.96 -6.77 -3.36
CA THR A 181 -6.22 -6.43 -4.01
C THR A 181 -6.72 -5.05 -3.56
N VAL A 182 -7.78 -4.56 -4.21
CA VAL A 182 -8.49 -3.33 -3.80
C VAL A 182 -8.86 -3.35 -2.31
N LEU A 183 -9.22 -4.52 -1.76
CA LEU A 183 -9.62 -4.64 -0.36
C LEU A 183 -8.43 -4.50 0.59
N HIS A 184 -7.26 -5.06 0.26
CA HIS A 184 -6.05 -4.88 1.06
C HIS A 184 -5.69 -3.40 1.19
N TRP A 185 -5.71 -2.67 0.07
CA TRP A 185 -5.42 -1.24 0.04
C TRP A 185 -6.45 -0.40 0.80
N THR A 186 -7.75 -0.72 0.71
CA THR A 186 -8.75 -0.03 1.52
C THR A 186 -8.60 -0.28 3.01
N VAL A 187 -8.20 -1.48 3.42
CA VAL A 187 -7.92 -1.77 4.82
C VAL A 187 -6.71 -0.96 5.29
N LEU A 188 -5.61 -0.95 4.53
CA LEU A 188 -4.39 -0.17 4.84
C LEU A 188 -4.65 1.33 5.03
N ARG A 189 -5.62 1.89 4.30
CA ARG A 189 -6.02 3.30 4.44
C ARG A 189 -6.82 3.58 5.72
N SER A 190 -7.42 2.56 6.34
CA SER A 190 -8.30 2.70 7.51
C SER A 190 -9.48 3.68 7.31
N ASP A 191 -9.85 3.96 6.06
CA ASP A 191 -11.02 4.77 5.73
C ASP A 191 -12.27 3.88 5.76
N LEU A 192 -13.07 4.03 6.82
CA LEU A 192 -14.24 3.19 7.07
C LEU A 192 -15.30 3.32 5.97
N ASP A 193 -15.46 4.52 5.41
CA ASP A 193 -16.46 4.80 4.39
C ASP A 193 -16.05 4.14 3.06
N LEU A 194 -14.78 4.26 2.68
CA LEU A 194 -14.24 3.59 1.50
C LEU A 194 -14.25 2.06 1.68
N LEU A 195 -13.85 1.58 2.86
CA LEU A 195 -13.85 0.16 3.19
C LEU A 195 -15.27 -0.42 3.12
N GLN A 196 -16.27 0.26 3.68
CA GLN A 196 -17.66 -0.19 3.59
C GLN A 196 -18.16 -0.23 2.14
N PHE A 197 -17.79 0.78 1.33
CA PHE A 197 -18.12 0.79 -0.09
C PHE A 197 -17.50 -0.40 -0.83
N VAL A 198 -16.22 -0.68 -0.61
CA VAL A 198 -15.50 -1.81 -1.24
C VAL A 198 -16.04 -3.15 -0.76
N LEU A 199 -16.32 -3.32 0.54
CA LEU A 199 -16.85 -4.57 1.08
C LEU A 199 -18.23 -4.93 0.53
N ARG A 200 -19.09 -3.93 0.29
CA ARG A 200 -20.42 -4.16 -0.33
C ARG A 200 -20.31 -4.69 -1.77
N ARG A 201 -19.26 -4.32 -2.50
CA ARG A 201 -19.05 -4.71 -3.91
C ARG A 201 -18.17 -5.94 -4.06
N TYR A 202 -17.17 -6.09 -3.20
CA TYR A 202 -16.06 -7.02 -3.37
C TYR A 202 -15.84 -7.92 -2.16
N ARG A 203 -16.94 -8.33 -1.50
CA ARG A 203 -16.92 -9.20 -0.32
C ARG A 203 -16.09 -10.48 -0.51
N MET A 204 -16.04 -11.04 -1.72
CA MET A 204 -15.25 -12.24 -2.02
C MET A 204 -13.74 -12.07 -1.79
N LEU A 205 -13.22 -10.83 -1.79
CA LEU A 205 -11.81 -10.53 -1.58
C LEU A 205 -11.37 -10.66 -0.11
N LEU A 206 -12.29 -10.89 0.83
CA LEU A 206 -12.01 -11.06 2.26
C LEU A 206 -10.99 -12.18 2.54
N TYR A 207 -10.88 -13.13 1.61
CA TYR A 207 -10.05 -14.33 1.75
C TYR A 207 -8.82 -14.32 0.84
N SER A 208 -8.66 -13.29 0.00
CA SER A 208 -7.52 -13.15 -0.89
C SER A 208 -6.25 -12.99 -0.06
N LYS A 209 -5.21 -13.76 -0.39
CA LYS A 209 -3.88 -13.63 0.20
C LYS A 209 -3.00 -12.85 -0.77
N ASN A 210 -2.26 -11.88 -0.26
CA ASN A 210 -1.19 -11.23 -1.00
C ASN A 210 0.08 -12.12 -1.01
N GLU A 211 1.17 -11.64 -1.62
CA GLU A 211 2.43 -12.39 -1.74
C GLU A 211 3.10 -12.71 -0.39
N PHE A 212 2.71 -12.01 0.69
CA PHE A 212 3.17 -12.28 2.06
C PHE A 212 2.29 -13.29 2.80
N GLY A 213 1.21 -13.77 2.16
CA GLY A 213 0.18 -14.59 2.76
C GLY A 213 -0.76 -13.81 3.69
N ASP A 214 -0.71 -12.47 3.67
CA ASP A 214 -1.59 -11.63 4.48
C ASP A 214 -2.96 -11.55 3.80
N VAL A 215 -4.01 -11.80 4.59
CA VAL A 215 -5.41 -11.52 4.23
C VAL A 215 -5.82 -10.14 4.77
N PRO A 216 -6.87 -9.48 4.23
CA PRO A 216 -7.31 -8.17 4.70
C PRO A 216 -7.55 -8.10 6.22
N LEU A 217 -8.11 -9.17 6.82
CA LEU A 217 -8.33 -9.24 8.27
C LEU A 217 -7.03 -9.25 9.08
N LEU A 218 -5.96 -9.87 8.56
CA LEU A 218 -4.65 -9.90 9.21
C LEU A 218 -3.98 -8.52 9.16
N ILE A 219 -4.11 -7.79 8.06
CA ILE A 219 -3.64 -6.40 7.94
C ILE A 219 -4.36 -5.52 8.97
N ALA A 220 -5.70 -5.61 9.04
CA ALA A 220 -6.50 -4.87 10.01
C ALA A 220 -6.07 -5.13 11.45
N ALA A 221 -5.92 -6.40 11.81
CA ALA A 221 -5.48 -6.80 13.16
C ALA A 221 -4.07 -6.30 13.51
N ARG A 222 -3.19 -6.13 12.50
CA ARG A 222 -1.80 -5.72 12.71
C ARG A 222 -1.61 -4.21 12.82
N TYR A 223 -2.34 -3.43 12.01
CA TYR A 223 -2.02 -2.02 11.78
C TYR A 223 -3.13 -1.02 12.15
N HIS A 224 -4.36 -1.47 12.42
CA HIS A 224 -5.51 -0.55 12.57
C HIS A 224 -6.27 -0.77 13.86
N GLU A 225 -7.14 0.17 14.21
CA GLU A 225 -8.02 0.07 15.37
C GLU A 225 -9.07 -1.04 15.23
N ASP A 226 -9.60 -1.48 16.36
CA ASP A 226 -10.57 -2.57 16.44
C ASP A 226 -11.81 -2.34 15.56
N VAL A 227 -12.20 -1.08 15.32
CA VAL A 227 -13.33 -0.74 14.43
C VAL A 227 -13.15 -1.26 13.00
N VAL A 228 -11.93 -1.27 12.45
CA VAL A 228 -11.66 -1.79 11.11
C VAL A 228 -11.79 -3.31 11.10
N VAL A 229 -11.26 -3.96 12.14
CA VAL A 229 -11.38 -5.41 12.35
C VAL A 229 -12.85 -5.80 12.46
N GLN A 230 -13.63 -5.08 13.27
CA GLN A 230 -15.07 -5.31 13.43
C GLN A 230 -15.82 -5.15 12.11
N LEU A 231 -15.52 -4.10 11.34
CA LEU A 231 -16.18 -3.89 10.06
C LEU A 231 -15.95 -5.06 9.10
N LEU A 232 -14.74 -5.63 9.07
CA LEU A 232 -14.44 -6.82 8.28
C LEU A 232 -15.22 -8.05 8.78
N LEU A 233 -15.25 -8.29 10.09
CA LEU A 233 -15.98 -9.41 10.71
C LEU A 233 -17.49 -9.31 10.46
N ASP A 234 -18.06 -8.11 10.56
CA ASP A 234 -19.47 -7.84 10.29
C ASP A 234 -19.84 -8.12 8.82
N HIS A 235 -18.86 -8.03 7.91
CA HIS A 235 -19.01 -8.44 6.50
C HIS A 235 -18.62 -9.91 6.25
N GLY A 236 -18.44 -10.70 7.31
CA GLY A 236 -18.17 -12.13 7.24
C GLY A 236 -16.72 -12.50 6.96
N ALA A 237 -15.76 -11.65 7.33
CA ALA A 237 -14.37 -12.06 7.39
C ALA A 237 -14.22 -13.21 8.39
N ASP A 238 -13.37 -14.17 8.06
CA ASP A 238 -13.17 -15.36 8.87
C ASP A 238 -11.88 -15.23 9.71
N PRO A 239 -11.97 -15.13 11.04
CA PRO A 239 -10.80 -14.98 11.90
C PRO A 239 -9.94 -16.25 11.98
N TRP A 240 -10.47 -17.40 11.53
CA TRP A 240 -9.78 -18.71 11.59
C TRP A 240 -9.20 -19.13 10.25
N ILE A 241 -9.20 -18.25 9.23
CA ILE A 241 -8.63 -18.58 7.91
C ILE A 241 -7.10 -18.69 7.95
N GLU A 242 -6.44 -17.96 8.86
CA GLU A 242 -4.99 -17.94 9.00
C GLU A 242 -4.60 -17.89 10.49
N PRO A 243 -3.82 -18.86 11.00
CA PRO A 243 -3.38 -18.89 12.41
C PRO A 243 -2.73 -17.58 12.91
N LYS A 244 -2.03 -16.87 12.02
CA LYS A 244 -1.38 -15.58 12.32
C LYS A 244 -2.35 -14.50 12.79
N ILE A 245 -3.64 -14.58 12.44
CA ILE A 245 -4.66 -13.60 12.88
C ILE A 245 -4.79 -13.65 14.40
N ILE A 246 -5.09 -14.83 14.95
CA ILE A 246 -5.26 -15.02 16.40
C ILE A 246 -3.98 -14.66 17.14
N GLN A 247 -2.82 -15.08 16.62
CA GLN A 247 -1.54 -14.70 17.19
C GLN A 247 -1.35 -13.17 17.21
N THR A 248 -1.70 -12.47 16.14
CA THR A 248 -1.58 -11.01 16.06
C THR A 248 -2.49 -10.32 17.07
N ILE A 249 -3.73 -10.78 17.22
CA ILE A 249 -4.67 -10.28 18.23
C ILE A 249 -4.12 -10.43 19.65
N VAL A 250 -3.48 -11.56 19.94
CA VAL A 250 -2.83 -11.82 21.24
C VAL A 250 -1.62 -10.91 21.45
N ILE A 251 -0.76 -10.76 20.44
CA ILE A 251 0.42 -9.89 20.50
C ILE A 251 0.01 -8.43 20.74
N GLN A 252 -1.04 -7.97 20.06
CA GLN A 252 -1.58 -6.61 20.21
C GLN A 252 -2.44 -6.43 21.47
N ASN A 253 -2.60 -7.46 22.29
CA ASN A 253 -3.39 -7.46 23.52
C ASN A 253 -4.87 -7.07 23.33
N ARG A 254 -5.48 -7.49 22.22
CA ARG A 254 -6.87 -7.13 21.86
C ARG A 254 -7.86 -8.24 22.21
N GLN A 255 -7.86 -8.66 23.47
CA GLN A 255 -8.64 -9.81 23.93
C GLN A 255 -10.16 -9.63 23.74
N GLN A 256 -10.67 -8.40 23.74
CA GLN A 256 -12.09 -8.12 23.49
C GLN A 256 -12.54 -8.59 22.09
N LEU A 257 -11.64 -8.55 21.09
CA LEU A 257 -11.95 -9.03 19.74
C LEU A 257 -12.22 -10.54 19.71
N LEU A 258 -11.51 -11.32 20.53
CA LEU A 258 -11.68 -12.78 20.57
C LEU A 258 -13.10 -13.18 21.01
N GLN A 259 -13.76 -12.36 21.83
CA GLN A 259 -15.13 -12.63 22.28
C GLN A 259 -16.16 -12.56 21.14
N ARG A 260 -15.83 -11.87 20.03
CA ARG A 260 -16.69 -11.76 18.85
C ARG A 260 -16.42 -12.83 17.80
N PHE A 261 -15.35 -13.61 17.94
CA PHE A 261 -15.04 -14.65 16.96
C PHE A 261 -15.97 -15.84 17.15
N PRO A 262 -16.59 -16.37 16.08
CA PRO A 262 -17.40 -17.57 16.19
C PRO A 262 -16.51 -18.72 16.64
N VAL A 263 -16.85 -19.39 17.74
CA VAL A 263 -16.03 -20.49 18.26
C VAL A 263 -16.25 -21.73 17.39
N ASP A 264 -15.26 -22.08 16.58
CA ASP A 264 -15.21 -23.33 15.80
C ASP A 264 -14.01 -24.16 16.25
N ILE A 265 -14.23 -24.99 17.28
CA ILE A 265 -13.20 -25.84 17.88
C ILE A 265 -12.55 -26.77 16.84
N GLY A 266 -13.35 -27.30 15.90
CA GLY A 266 -12.83 -28.24 14.88
C GLY A 266 -11.78 -27.56 14.00
N ARG A 267 -12.06 -26.34 13.55
CA ARG A 267 -11.11 -25.54 12.76
C ARG A 267 -9.92 -25.06 13.57
N ILE A 268 -10.13 -24.68 14.83
CA ILE A 268 -9.03 -24.26 15.71
C ILE A 268 -8.04 -25.40 15.91
N VAL A 269 -8.51 -26.61 16.20
CA VAL A 269 -7.66 -27.80 16.35
C VAL A 269 -6.95 -28.13 15.03
N ALA A 270 -7.66 -28.08 13.90
CA ALA A 270 -7.06 -28.33 12.59
C ALA A 270 -5.98 -27.31 12.21
N ALA A 271 -6.11 -26.05 12.64
CA ALA A 271 -5.17 -24.97 12.34
C ALA A 271 -3.87 -25.04 13.18
N GLN A 272 -3.82 -25.86 14.23
CA GLN A 272 -2.66 -26.05 15.11
C GLN A 272 -1.58 -26.98 14.51
N VAL A 273 -1.38 -26.95 13.19
CA VAL A 273 -0.37 -27.79 12.50
C VAL A 273 1.05 -27.31 12.79
N ASP A 274 1.30 -25.99 12.70
CA ASP A 274 2.57 -25.39 13.14
C ASP A 274 2.47 -25.03 14.62
N GLY A 275 2.84 -26.00 15.45
CA GLY A 275 2.79 -25.86 16.90
C GLY A 275 3.67 -24.73 17.44
N TYR A 276 4.65 -24.21 16.68
CA TYR A 276 5.71 -23.34 17.20
C TYR A 276 5.63 -21.89 16.71
N ARG A 277 5.54 -21.62 15.40
CA ARG A 277 5.66 -20.23 14.90
C ARG A 277 4.41 -19.40 15.13
N ASN A 278 3.23 -19.96 14.86
CA ASN A 278 1.96 -19.24 14.88
C ASN A 278 1.09 -19.60 16.09
N ASN A 279 1.70 -20.09 17.18
CA ASN A 279 0.98 -20.51 18.37
C ASN A 279 0.63 -19.31 19.27
N PRO A 280 -0.66 -19.00 19.47
CA PRO A 280 -1.08 -17.85 20.29
C PRO A 280 -0.77 -18.03 21.78
N LEU A 281 -0.65 -19.26 22.29
CA LEU A 281 -0.23 -19.51 23.68
C LEU A 281 1.21 -19.02 23.91
N ARG A 282 2.12 -19.20 22.93
CA ARG A 282 3.48 -18.63 23.00
C ARG A 282 3.46 -17.12 23.04
N ALA A 283 2.58 -16.50 22.25
CA ALA A 283 2.42 -15.05 22.24
C ALA A 283 1.92 -14.54 23.60
N ALA A 284 0.95 -15.21 24.22
CA ALA A 284 0.43 -14.85 25.54
C ALA A 284 1.49 -14.97 26.65
N ILE A 285 2.36 -15.99 26.61
CA ILE A 285 3.50 -16.11 27.54
C ILE A 285 4.47 -14.93 27.38
N LYS A 286 4.83 -14.58 26.13
CA LYS A 286 5.73 -13.46 25.84
C LYS A 286 5.15 -12.12 26.29
N ALA A 287 3.85 -11.91 26.06
CA ALA A 287 3.11 -10.73 26.50
C ALA A 287 2.81 -10.73 28.01
N ASN A 288 3.12 -11.81 28.73
CA ASN A 288 2.78 -12.00 30.14
C ASN A 288 1.28 -11.87 30.44
N ASN A 289 0.41 -12.18 29.48
CA ASN A 289 -1.04 -12.14 29.66
C ASN A 289 -1.57 -13.53 30.05
N TYR A 290 -1.61 -13.79 31.36
CA TYR A 290 -2.00 -15.09 31.92
C TYR A 290 -3.48 -15.41 31.70
N GLU A 291 -4.36 -14.41 31.87
CA GLU A 291 -5.80 -14.58 31.68
C GLU A 291 -6.13 -15.00 30.24
N LEU A 292 -5.52 -14.33 29.26
CA LEU A 292 -5.66 -14.67 27.86
C LEU A 292 -5.09 -16.05 27.53
N PHE A 293 -3.96 -16.44 28.13
CA PHE A 293 -3.40 -17.78 27.98
C PHE A 293 -4.38 -18.86 28.46
N VAL A 294 -4.97 -18.68 29.65
CA VAL A 294 -5.97 -19.59 30.19
C VAL A 294 -7.21 -19.63 29.30
N ALA A 295 -7.69 -18.49 28.80
CA ALA A 295 -8.83 -18.42 27.89
C ALA A 295 -8.56 -19.16 26.56
N LEU A 296 -7.38 -18.97 25.96
CA LEU A 296 -6.96 -19.69 24.75
C LEU A 296 -6.95 -21.21 24.95
N HIS A 297 -6.47 -21.69 26.09
CA HIS A 297 -6.50 -23.13 26.38
C HIS A 297 -7.92 -23.64 26.65
N THR A 298 -8.67 -22.98 27.53
CA THR A 298 -9.95 -23.50 28.04
C THR A 298 -11.13 -23.28 27.09
N GLN A 299 -11.21 -22.10 26.47
CA GLN A 299 -12.34 -21.72 25.61
C GLN A 299 -12.10 -22.11 24.16
N PHE A 300 -10.87 -21.93 23.67
CA PHE A 300 -10.50 -22.17 22.28
C PHE A 300 -9.77 -23.51 22.06
N ARG A 301 -9.49 -24.27 23.12
CA ARG A 301 -8.87 -25.61 23.06
C ARG A 301 -7.52 -25.64 22.33
N TYR A 302 -6.70 -24.61 22.51
CA TYR A 302 -5.30 -24.68 22.11
C TYR A 302 -4.54 -25.70 22.97
N GLU A 303 -3.79 -26.58 22.30
CA GLU A 303 -3.03 -27.67 22.93
C GLU A 303 -1.79 -27.15 23.65
N LEU A 304 -1.58 -27.60 24.88
CA LEU A 304 -0.43 -27.19 25.71
C LEU A 304 0.87 -27.92 25.32
N GLN A 305 0.75 -29.06 24.64
CA GLN A 305 1.88 -29.90 24.23
C GLN A 305 2.61 -29.33 23.00
N LYS A 306 1.99 -28.40 22.27
CA LYS A 306 2.53 -27.81 21.05
C LYS A 306 3.30 -26.53 21.35
N GLY A 307 4.46 -26.37 20.71
CA GLY A 307 5.17 -25.10 20.67
C GLY A 307 6.05 -24.80 21.86
N ASP A 308 6.63 -25.81 22.50
CA ASP A 308 7.63 -25.66 23.55
C ASP A 308 7.25 -24.64 24.63
N LEU A 309 5.99 -24.66 25.06
CA LEU A 309 5.46 -23.70 26.02
C LEU A 309 6.20 -23.78 27.37
N LEU A 310 6.56 -25.00 27.80
CA LEU A 310 7.36 -25.24 29.01
C LEU A 310 8.74 -24.57 28.91
N HIS A 311 9.47 -24.81 27.81
CA HIS A 311 10.76 -24.19 27.56
C HIS A 311 10.67 -22.67 27.54
N LEU A 312 9.67 -22.12 26.84
CA LEU A 312 9.47 -20.68 26.74
C LEU A 312 9.15 -20.04 28.09
N ALA A 313 8.25 -20.65 28.87
CA ALA A 313 7.89 -20.18 30.19
C ALA A 313 9.07 -20.24 31.16
N ALA A 314 9.84 -21.34 31.13
CA ALA A 314 11.07 -21.50 31.90
C ALA A 314 12.13 -20.45 31.54
N ARG A 315 12.38 -20.25 30.25
CA ARG A 315 13.34 -19.26 29.73
C ARG A 315 13.02 -17.83 30.12
N LEU A 316 11.73 -17.50 30.27
CA LEU A 316 11.26 -16.14 30.55
C LEU A 316 10.84 -15.95 32.03
N ASN A 317 11.15 -16.94 32.89
CA ASN A 317 10.73 -17.00 34.30
C ASN A 317 9.22 -16.77 34.52
N LYS A 318 8.37 -17.29 33.64
CA LYS A 318 6.91 -17.15 33.69
C LYS A 318 6.30 -18.24 34.57
N VAL A 319 6.60 -18.19 35.86
CA VAL A 319 6.27 -19.24 36.86
C VAL A 319 4.78 -19.60 36.88
N ASN A 320 3.88 -18.61 36.77
CA ASN A 320 2.43 -18.87 36.76
C ASN A 320 1.99 -19.70 35.55
N PHE A 321 2.51 -19.38 34.37
CA PHE A 321 2.24 -20.13 33.14
C PHE A 321 2.84 -21.54 33.23
N LEU A 322 4.09 -21.63 33.71
CA LEU A 322 4.79 -22.90 33.90
C LEU A 322 4.01 -23.83 34.84
N ARG A 323 3.55 -23.30 35.99
CA ARG A 323 2.73 -24.03 36.96
C ARG A 323 1.41 -24.49 36.36
N TYR A 324 0.74 -23.62 35.62
CA TYR A 324 -0.51 -23.96 34.94
C TYR A 324 -0.31 -25.10 33.94
N ILE A 325 0.66 -24.97 33.03
CA ILE A 325 0.95 -25.98 32.01
C ILE A 325 1.25 -27.34 32.66
N LEU A 326 2.13 -27.37 33.67
CA LEU A 326 2.47 -28.60 34.39
C LEU A 326 1.25 -29.22 35.07
N THR A 327 0.37 -28.41 35.66
CA THR A 327 -0.83 -28.90 36.36
C THR A 327 -1.83 -29.51 35.39
N GLU A 328 -2.10 -28.86 34.26
CA GLU A 328 -3.06 -29.34 33.25
C GLU A 328 -2.52 -30.54 32.44
N LEU A 329 -1.20 -30.70 32.33
CA LEU A 329 -0.58 -31.86 31.66
C LEU A 329 -0.47 -33.11 32.53
N MET A 330 -0.57 -32.99 33.86
CA MET A 330 -0.43 -34.11 34.82
C MET A 330 -1.34 -35.32 34.56
N PRO A 331 -2.59 -35.18 34.10
CA PRO A 331 -3.46 -36.33 33.82
C PRO A 331 -3.00 -37.18 32.60
N HIS A 332 -2.02 -36.72 31.82
CA HIS A 332 -1.71 -37.25 30.48
C HIS A 332 -0.21 -37.58 30.26
N ASN A 333 0.48 -38.15 31.26
CA ASN A 333 1.92 -38.47 31.23
C ASN A 333 2.85 -37.24 31.19
N ALA A 334 2.68 -36.31 32.15
CA ALA A 334 3.50 -35.09 32.24
C ALA A 334 5.02 -35.34 32.22
N GLU A 335 5.51 -36.45 32.77
CA GLU A 335 6.94 -36.83 32.79
C GLU A 335 7.58 -36.83 31.38
N VAL A 336 6.83 -37.22 30.35
CA VAL A 336 7.31 -37.23 28.96
C VAL A 336 7.58 -35.82 28.43
N TYR A 337 6.89 -34.81 28.95
CA TYR A 337 6.95 -33.44 28.48
C TYR A 337 7.91 -32.56 29.28
N VAL A 338 8.12 -32.84 30.57
CA VAL A 338 9.09 -32.11 31.40
C VAL A 338 10.52 -32.35 30.94
N ASP A 339 10.82 -33.54 30.40
CA ASP A 339 12.13 -33.86 29.82
C ASP A 339 12.18 -33.73 28.29
N SER A 340 11.15 -33.14 27.68
CA SER A 340 11.15 -32.87 26.24
C SER A 340 12.32 -31.96 25.87
N ILE A 341 12.95 -32.22 24.73
CA ILE A 341 14.08 -31.44 24.22
C ILE A 341 13.55 -30.47 23.17
N SER A 342 13.72 -29.18 23.41
CA SER A 342 13.38 -28.12 22.43
C SER A 342 14.18 -28.30 21.14
N PRO A 343 13.54 -28.37 19.95
CA PRO A 343 14.24 -28.47 18.67
C PRO A 343 15.19 -27.29 18.39
N ASP A 344 14.89 -26.10 18.91
CA ASP A 344 15.67 -24.88 18.65
C ASP A 344 16.92 -24.79 19.53
N THR A 345 16.89 -25.34 20.74
CA THR A 345 17.94 -25.15 21.75
C THR A 345 18.59 -26.44 22.22
N SER A 346 18.05 -27.60 21.84
CA SER A 346 18.50 -28.92 22.28
C SER A 346 18.58 -29.06 23.81
N PHE A 347 17.76 -28.33 24.55
CA PHE A 347 17.73 -28.30 26.00
C PHE A 347 16.34 -28.63 26.51
N THR A 348 16.26 -29.25 27.69
CA THR A 348 15.02 -29.41 28.45
C THR A 348 14.59 -28.09 29.09
N PRO A 349 13.32 -27.92 29.49
CA PRO A 349 12.86 -26.73 30.21
C PRO A 349 13.70 -26.42 31.46
N LEU A 350 14.13 -27.45 32.21
CA LEU A 350 14.98 -27.28 33.39
C LEU A 350 16.37 -26.76 33.01
N MET A 351 17.00 -27.35 31.99
CA MET A 351 18.30 -26.88 31.49
C MET A 351 18.21 -25.42 31.04
N VAL A 352 17.12 -25.02 30.37
CA VAL A 352 16.89 -23.65 29.94
C VAL A 352 16.72 -22.71 31.14
N ALA A 353 15.95 -23.09 32.16
CA ALA A 353 15.80 -22.30 33.39
C ALA A 353 17.16 -22.09 34.10
N CYS A 354 17.96 -23.16 34.24
CA CYS A 354 19.28 -23.10 34.84
C CYS A 354 20.25 -22.23 34.03
N ALA A 355 20.30 -22.43 32.70
CA ALA A 355 21.17 -21.66 31.81
C ALA A 355 20.83 -20.16 31.78
N THR A 356 19.56 -19.80 32.03
CA THR A 356 19.11 -18.41 32.11
C THR A 356 19.11 -17.83 33.53
N GLY A 357 19.48 -18.62 34.55
CA GLY A 357 19.56 -18.16 35.94
C GLY A 357 18.21 -17.98 36.64
N HIS A 358 17.14 -18.58 36.13
CA HIS A 358 15.79 -18.42 36.65
C HIS A 358 15.48 -19.46 37.74
N PHE A 359 15.87 -19.12 38.98
CA PHE A 359 15.74 -19.99 40.15
C PHE A 359 14.31 -20.49 40.37
N ASP A 360 13.30 -19.61 40.34
CA ASP A 360 11.91 -20.01 40.64
C ASP A 360 11.36 -21.01 39.63
N ALA A 361 11.66 -20.82 38.35
CA ALA A 361 11.29 -21.75 37.30
C ALA A 361 12.01 -23.10 37.45
N ALA A 362 13.31 -23.09 37.74
CA ALA A 362 14.10 -24.30 37.97
C ALA A 362 13.61 -25.05 39.21
N GLN A 363 13.34 -24.34 40.31
CA GLN A 363 12.81 -24.93 41.54
C GLN A 363 11.45 -25.59 41.29
N LEU A 364 10.56 -24.93 40.55
CA LEU A 364 9.25 -25.50 40.23
C LEU A 364 9.37 -26.75 39.34
N LEU A 365 10.29 -26.75 38.38
CA LEU A 365 10.55 -27.89 37.50
C LEU A 365 11.19 -29.08 38.22
N LEU A 366 11.97 -28.86 39.28
CA LEU A 366 12.56 -29.92 40.11
C LEU A 366 11.55 -30.56 41.09
N GLN A 367 10.44 -29.89 41.37
CA GLN A 367 9.38 -30.36 42.28
C GLN A 367 8.34 -31.26 41.59
N ARG A 368 8.44 -31.42 40.28
CA ARG A 368 7.55 -32.21 39.44
C ARG A 368 8.37 -33.27 38.73
#